data_AF-A0A661UV20-F1
#
_entry.id   AF-A0A661UV20-F1
#
_cell.length_a   1.000
_cell.length_b   1.000
_cell.length_c   1.000
_cell.angle_alpha   90.00
_cell.angle_beta   90.00
_cell.angle_gamma   90.00
#
_symmetry.space_group_name_H-M   'P 1'
#
loop_
_entity.id
_entity.type
_entity.pdbx_description
1 polymer ?
#
loop_
_entity_poly.entity_id
_entity_poly.type
_entity_poly.pdbx_seq_one_letter_code
_entity_poly.pdbx_strand_id
1 'polypeptide(L)'
;MKKIKLVIIGVFLLLFLSGCFQIERVINVNKDGSGTIEETMLMSQEFINQMKQMATSFGGGEIEDNKDASEYHNVDDLKKQALKMGEGVKYVSSKPMEKDGKLGYHVIYSFDDITKIRIDENPADNMMNSSGMGKDKEDMYFKFKKGKTSELTIIFPQEDTEDNYEEIEYKEKPENNSTVSDQDIKMMKAMYTGMKISVKVIVDGKIINTNATHKDGNVVTLTEMDFDVIMNNEKAFQALSGSKDATDGEMKKSMQKFPGFKADMNEEVIIKFK
;
A
#
# COMPACT_ATOMS: atom_id res chain seq x y z
N MET A 1 -35.51 44.63 21.41
CA MET A 1 -35.34 45.02 20.00
C MET A 1 -33.84 45.14 19.70
N LYS A 2 -33.36 44.35 18.72
CA LYS A 2 -32.18 44.50 17.81
C LYS A 2 -31.10 45.55 18.19
N LYS A 3 -29.78 45.29 18.16
CA LYS A 3 -28.90 44.81 17.05
C LYS A 3 -27.56 44.31 17.69
N ILE A 4 -27.03 43.10 17.48
CA ILE A 4 -26.23 42.58 16.35
C ILE A 4 -25.01 43.47 15.97
N LYS A 5 -23.76 43.04 16.25
CA LYS A 5 -22.72 42.56 15.27
C LYS A 5 -21.26 42.59 15.81
N LEU A 6 -20.46 41.59 15.38
CA LEU A 6 -18.98 41.51 15.27
C LEU A 6 -18.21 41.39 16.60
N VAL A 7 -17.49 40.30 16.92
CA VAL A 7 -16.40 39.69 16.13
C VAL A 7 -16.37 38.17 16.37
N ILE A 8 -16.61 37.39 15.31
CA ILE A 8 -16.26 35.97 15.18
C ILE A 8 -15.19 35.93 14.08
N ILE A 9 -14.37 34.87 14.11
CA ILE A 9 -13.63 34.30 12.97
C ILE A 9 -12.16 34.75 12.92
N GLY A 10 -11.38 34.25 13.89
CA GLY A 10 -9.99 33.86 13.60
C GLY A 10 -10.05 32.53 12.85
N VAL A 11 -9.94 32.58 11.53
CA VAL A 11 -9.89 31.42 10.64
C VAL A 11 -8.68 30.57 11.02
N PHE A 12 -8.90 29.55 11.85
CA PHE A 12 -7.99 28.41 11.97
C PHE A 12 -8.23 27.56 10.72
N LEU A 13 -7.62 27.96 9.61
CA LEU A 13 -7.59 27.18 8.37
C LEU A 13 -6.62 26.02 8.57
N LEU A 14 -6.99 25.07 9.43
CA LEU A 14 -6.51 23.70 9.32
C LEU A 14 -7.10 23.17 8.02
N LEU A 15 -6.39 23.41 6.91
CA LEU A 15 -6.50 22.61 5.71
C LEU A 15 -6.16 21.19 6.14
N PHE A 16 -7.18 20.41 6.50
CA PHE A 16 -7.07 18.97 6.55
C PHE A 16 -6.79 18.53 5.12
N LEU A 17 -5.51 18.33 4.79
CA LEU A 17 -5.09 17.62 3.59
C LEU A 17 -5.60 16.19 3.74
N SER A 18 -6.83 15.95 3.32
CA SER A 18 -7.42 14.63 3.25
C SER A 18 -6.69 13.86 2.16
N GLY A 19 -5.75 13.02 2.57
CA GLY A 19 -4.96 12.21 1.65
C GLY A 19 -5.76 11.49 0.57
N CYS A 20 -5.24 11.45 -0.65
CA CYS A 20 -5.94 10.94 -1.82
C CYS A 20 -6.25 9.45 -1.73
N PHE A 21 -5.47 8.68 -0.97
CA PHE A 21 -5.56 7.22 -1.01
C PHE A 21 -5.01 6.51 0.23
N GLN A 22 -5.65 5.45 0.72
CA GLN A 22 -5.12 4.61 1.79
C GLN A 22 -5.37 3.15 1.50
N ILE A 23 -4.32 2.35 1.51
CA ILE A 23 -4.38 0.88 1.52
C ILE A 23 -3.78 0.39 2.82
N GLU A 24 -4.55 -0.39 3.57
CA GLU A 24 -4.05 -1.16 4.70
C GLU A 24 -4.41 -2.63 4.50
N ARG A 25 -3.40 -3.50 4.53
CA ARG A 25 -3.55 -4.95 4.51
C ARG A 25 -3.04 -5.54 5.83
N VAL A 26 -3.88 -6.32 6.48
CA VAL A 26 -3.56 -7.00 7.74
C VAL A 26 -3.77 -8.50 7.55
N ILE A 27 -2.70 -9.27 7.77
CA ILE A 27 -2.71 -10.72 7.67
C ILE A 27 -2.73 -11.27 9.10
N ASN A 28 -3.88 -11.76 9.53
CA ASN A 28 -4.03 -12.41 10.83
C ASN A 28 -3.71 -13.90 10.70
N VAL A 29 -2.78 -14.42 11.50
CA VAL A 29 -2.32 -15.81 11.43
C VAL A 29 -2.57 -16.52 12.76
N ASN A 30 -3.38 -17.56 12.72
CA ASN A 30 -3.68 -18.43 13.85
C ASN A 30 -2.53 -19.41 14.13
N LYS A 31 -2.52 -20.01 15.33
CA LYS A 31 -1.49 -20.99 15.74
C LYS A 31 -1.46 -22.25 14.90
N ASP A 32 -2.51 -22.55 14.16
CA ASP A 32 -2.59 -23.71 13.27
C ASP A 32 -2.22 -23.42 11.82
N GLY A 33 -1.96 -22.15 11.47
CA GLY A 33 -1.61 -21.72 10.12
C GLY A 33 -2.80 -21.23 9.30
N SER A 34 -4.02 -21.30 9.83
CA SER A 34 -5.20 -20.65 9.23
C SER A 34 -5.26 -19.17 9.59
N GLY A 35 -6.20 -18.43 9.03
CA GLY A 35 -6.36 -17.03 9.38
C GLY A 35 -7.23 -16.20 8.45
N THR A 36 -7.03 -14.88 8.51
CA THR A 36 -7.75 -13.92 7.68
C THR A 36 -6.82 -12.89 7.06
N ILE A 37 -7.23 -12.37 5.90
CA ILE A 37 -6.63 -11.20 5.28
C ILE A 37 -7.70 -10.11 5.31
N GLU A 38 -7.41 -9.01 5.99
CA GLU A 38 -8.25 -7.83 6.03
C GLU A 38 -7.62 -6.76 5.14
N GLU A 39 -8.41 -6.18 4.24
CA GLU A 39 -7.98 -5.05 3.43
C GLU A 39 -8.93 -3.88 3.62
N THR A 40 -8.36 -2.70 3.84
CA THR A 40 -9.08 -1.43 3.86
C THR A 40 -8.55 -0.57 2.73
N MET A 41 -9.43 -0.18 1.83
CA MET A 41 -9.14 0.74 0.74
C MET A 41 -10.00 1.98 0.91
N LEU A 42 -9.38 3.16 0.96
CA LEU A 42 -10.06 4.45 1.05
C LEU A 42 -9.49 5.40 0.02
N MET A 43 -10.36 6.09 -0.71
CA MET A 43 -10.01 7.09 -1.73
C MET A 43 -10.67 8.42 -1.41
N SER A 44 -9.97 9.54 -1.65
CA SER A 44 -10.60 10.85 -1.59
C SER A 44 -11.59 11.01 -2.74
N GLN A 45 -12.61 11.84 -2.53
CA GLN A 45 -13.54 12.22 -3.60
C GLN A 45 -12.82 12.89 -4.78
N GLU A 46 -11.73 13.61 -4.51
CA GLU A 46 -10.91 14.25 -5.54
C GLU A 46 -10.21 13.22 -6.44
N PHE A 47 -9.59 12.19 -5.85
CA PHE A 47 -8.97 11.11 -6.60
C PHE A 47 -10.01 10.35 -7.44
N ILE A 48 -11.18 10.07 -6.86
CA ILE A 48 -12.31 9.47 -7.56
C ILE A 48 -12.71 10.32 -8.78
N ASN A 49 -12.88 11.64 -8.60
CA ASN A 49 -13.27 12.53 -9.68
C ASN A 49 -12.21 12.61 -10.79
N GLN A 50 -10.92 12.61 -10.43
CA GLN A 50 -9.83 12.54 -11.40
C GLN A 50 -9.86 11.23 -12.20
N MET A 51 -10.10 10.08 -11.53
CA MET A 51 -10.23 8.79 -12.21
C MET A 51 -11.42 8.78 -13.17
N LYS A 52 -12.55 9.40 -12.80
CA LYS A 52 -13.71 9.58 -13.70
C LYS A 52 -13.37 10.41 -14.93
N GLN A 53 -12.69 11.54 -14.75
CA GLN A 53 -12.28 12.41 -15.84
C GLN A 53 -11.31 11.70 -16.79
N MET A 54 -10.39 10.90 -16.24
CA MET A 54 -9.48 10.09 -17.04
C MET A 54 -10.25 9.00 -17.82
N ALA A 55 -11.11 8.23 -17.16
CA ALA A 55 -11.92 7.19 -17.82
C ALA A 55 -12.77 7.77 -18.96
N THR A 56 -13.40 8.93 -18.74
CA THR A 56 -14.18 9.64 -19.75
C THR A 56 -13.31 10.12 -20.92
N SER A 57 -12.09 10.59 -20.64
CA SER A 57 -11.15 11.09 -21.67
C SER A 57 -10.52 9.97 -22.52
N PHE A 58 -10.39 8.76 -21.98
CA PHE A 58 -9.82 7.60 -22.67
C PHE A 58 -10.88 6.63 -23.23
N GLY A 59 -12.16 7.04 -23.30
CA GLY A 59 -13.23 6.27 -23.93
C GLY A 59 -13.85 5.15 -23.08
N GLY A 60 -13.56 5.13 -21.78
CA GLY A 60 -14.08 4.17 -20.80
C GLY A 60 -15.42 4.58 -20.20
N GLY A 61 -16.44 4.84 -21.02
CA GLY A 61 -17.84 5.07 -20.59
C GLY A 61 -18.08 6.28 -19.67
N GLU A 62 -19.35 6.71 -19.57
CA GLU A 62 -19.76 7.73 -18.59
C GLU A 62 -19.81 7.10 -17.19
N ILE A 63 -19.00 7.60 -16.25
CA ILE A 63 -19.15 7.28 -14.84
C ILE A 63 -20.09 8.32 -14.23
N GLU A 64 -21.34 7.94 -13.96
CA GLU A 64 -22.38 8.86 -13.44
C GLU A 64 -21.93 9.67 -12.19
N ASP A 65 -22.49 10.88 -12.07
CA ASP A 65 -22.04 11.95 -11.17
C ASP A 65 -22.39 11.74 -9.68
N ASN A 66 -23.13 10.70 -9.31
CA ASN A 66 -23.72 10.59 -7.96
C ASN A 66 -23.62 9.17 -7.38
N LYS A 67 -22.41 8.74 -7.01
CA LYS A 67 -22.11 7.36 -6.62
C LYS A 67 -21.55 7.28 -5.20
N ASP A 68 -22.23 6.52 -4.34
CA ASP A 68 -21.88 6.22 -2.95
C ASP A 68 -20.73 5.17 -2.89
N ALA A 69 -20.07 5.01 -1.74
CA ALA A 69 -18.98 4.07 -1.48
C ALA A 69 -19.29 2.62 -1.93
N SER A 70 -20.57 2.25 -1.96
CA SER A 70 -21.04 0.94 -2.44
C SER A 70 -20.69 0.62 -3.90
N GLU A 71 -20.42 1.63 -4.73
CA GLU A 71 -20.11 1.40 -6.14
C GLU A 71 -18.62 1.09 -6.39
N TYR A 72 -17.74 1.49 -5.47
CA TYR A 72 -16.34 1.06 -5.45
C TYR A 72 -16.17 -0.32 -4.79
N HIS A 73 -17.28 -0.90 -4.34
CA HIS A 73 -17.36 -2.15 -3.61
C HIS A 73 -18.03 -3.23 -4.48
N ASN A 74 -17.34 -3.67 -5.54
CA ASN A 74 -17.81 -4.79 -6.36
C ASN A 74 -17.44 -6.13 -5.71
N VAL A 75 -18.43 -6.77 -5.07
CA VAL A 75 -18.25 -8.07 -4.39
C VAL A 75 -17.72 -9.16 -5.33
N ASP A 76 -18.11 -9.17 -6.61
CA ASP A 76 -17.64 -10.21 -7.53
C ASP A 76 -16.18 -10.02 -7.94
N ASP A 77 -15.71 -8.78 -8.03
CA ASP A 77 -14.29 -8.50 -8.26
C ASP A 77 -13.46 -8.83 -7.02
N LEU A 78 -13.97 -8.57 -5.81
CA LEU A 78 -13.33 -9.00 -4.56
C LEU A 78 -13.21 -10.53 -4.46
N LYS A 79 -14.24 -11.27 -4.88
CA LYS A 79 -14.17 -12.74 -4.97
C LYS A 79 -13.10 -13.20 -5.97
N LYS A 80 -12.96 -12.53 -7.12
CA LYS A 80 -11.89 -12.84 -8.09
C LYS A 80 -10.51 -12.49 -7.53
N GLN A 81 -10.39 -11.39 -6.79
CA GLN A 81 -9.15 -10.99 -6.15
C GLN A 81 -8.68 -12.05 -5.13
N ALA A 82 -9.61 -12.65 -4.37
CA ALA A 82 -9.30 -13.76 -3.47
C ALA A 82 -8.56 -14.90 -4.18
N LEU A 83 -8.98 -15.25 -5.41
CA LEU A 83 -8.35 -16.33 -6.20
C LEU A 83 -6.90 -16.00 -6.61
N LYS A 84 -6.55 -14.71 -6.70
CA LYS A 84 -5.18 -14.27 -7.01
C LYS A 84 -4.27 -14.31 -5.79
N MET A 85 -4.83 -14.28 -4.57
CA MET A 85 -4.04 -14.31 -3.33
C MET A 85 -3.54 -15.72 -2.96
N GLY A 86 -3.86 -16.73 -3.77
CA GLY A 86 -3.39 -18.10 -3.58
C GLY A 86 -4.49 -19.14 -3.38
N GLU A 87 -4.07 -20.40 -3.34
CA GLU A 87 -4.95 -21.55 -3.19
C GLU A 87 -5.65 -21.53 -1.82
N GLY A 88 -6.98 -21.74 -1.80
CA GLY A 88 -7.75 -21.85 -0.56
C GLY A 88 -8.20 -20.54 0.08
N VAL A 89 -7.86 -19.39 -0.52
CA VAL A 89 -8.38 -18.08 -0.08
C VAL A 89 -9.84 -17.92 -0.48
N LYS A 90 -10.68 -17.55 0.48
CA LYS A 90 -12.12 -17.40 0.31
C LYS A 90 -12.57 -16.02 0.75
N TYR A 91 -13.40 -15.38 -0.06
CA TYR A 91 -14.12 -14.19 0.36
C TYR A 91 -15.06 -14.51 1.53
N VAL A 92 -15.01 -13.70 2.59
CA VAL A 92 -15.89 -13.84 3.77
C VAL A 92 -16.93 -12.74 3.78
N SER A 93 -16.51 -11.48 3.77
CA SER A 93 -17.41 -10.33 3.81
C SER A 93 -16.71 -9.08 3.33
N SER A 94 -17.49 -8.08 2.91
CA SER A 94 -17.02 -6.73 2.73
C SER A 94 -18.13 -5.73 2.98
N LYS A 95 -17.73 -4.52 3.36
CA LYS A 95 -18.64 -3.42 3.67
C LYS A 95 -18.12 -2.14 3.04
N PRO A 96 -19.00 -1.30 2.46
CA PRO A 96 -18.60 0.04 2.08
C PRO A 96 -18.18 0.80 3.35
N MET A 97 -17.25 1.73 3.17
CA MET A 97 -16.68 2.52 4.25
C MET A 97 -16.56 3.97 3.81
N GLU A 98 -16.97 4.87 4.71
CA GLU A 98 -16.67 6.29 4.63
C GLU A 98 -15.91 6.69 5.89
N LYS A 99 -14.75 7.34 5.71
CA LYS A 99 -13.91 7.79 6.82
C LYS A 99 -13.12 9.02 6.42
N ASP A 100 -13.18 10.07 7.24
CA ASP A 100 -12.42 11.32 7.04
C ASP A 100 -12.63 11.94 5.65
N GLY A 101 -13.86 11.86 5.12
CA GLY A 101 -14.21 12.35 3.77
C GLY A 101 -13.68 11.48 2.62
N LYS A 102 -13.21 10.26 2.92
CA LYS A 102 -12.76 9.26 1.95
C LYS A 102 -13.80 8.14 1.84
N LEU A 103 -14.02 7.66 0.63
CA LEU A 103 -14.92 6.56 0.30
C LEU A 103 -14.13 5.32 -0.08
N GLY A 104 -14.64 4.15 0.25
CA GLY A 104 -14.08 2.89 -0.19
C GLY A 104 -14.73 1.70 0.51
N TYR A 105 -13.94 0.70 0.87
CA TYR A 105 -14.46 -0.52 1.48
C TYR A 105 -13.45 -1.18 2.42
N HIS A 106 -14.00 -2.02 3.29
CA HIS A 106 -13.25 -2.99 4.07
C HIS A 106 -13.68 -4.40 3.67
N VAL A 107 -12.73 -5.28 3.38
CA VAL A 107 -12.96 -6.67 2.98
C VAL A 107 -12.19 -7.63 3.86
N ILE A 108 -12.80 -8.77 4.12
CA ILE A 108 -12.22 -9.88 4.88
C ILE A 108 -12.22 -11.11 3.99
N TYR A 109 -11.04 -11.70 3.86
CA TYR A 109 -10.82 -13.02 3.28
C TYR A 109 -10.39 -13.99 4.38
N SER A 110 -10.68 -15.27 4.21
CA SER A 110 -10.18 -16.35 5.07
C SER A 110 -9.28 -17.27 4.29
N PHE A 111 -8.31 -17.88 4.96
CA PHE A 111 -7.51 -18.96 4.44
C PHE A 111 -7.34 -20.07 5.46
N ASP A 112 -7.20 -21.29 4.97
CA ASP A 112 -7.01 -22.49 5.79
C ASP A 112 -5.51 -22.79 6.01
N ASP A 113 -4.64 -22.31 5.12
CA ASP A 113 -3.19 -22.57 5.14
C ASP A 113 -2.40 -21.35 4.61
N ILE A 114 -1.68 -20.66 5.51
CA ILE A 114 -0.85 -19.49 5.19
C ILE A 114 0.24 -19.79 4.16
N THR A 115 0.71 -21.04 4.03
CA THR A 115 1.78 -21.39 3.08
C THR A 115 1.34 -21.32 1.62
N LYS A 116 0.02 -21.30 1.39
CA LYS A 116 -0.60 -21.21 0.07
C LYS A 116 -0.83 -19.77 -0.39
N ILE A 117 -0.60 -18.80 0.49
CA ILE A 117 -0.89 -17.40 0.25
C ILE A 117 0.25 -16.74 -0.51
N ARG A 118 -0.13 -15.86 -1.43
CA ARG A 118 0.74 -14.99 -2.23
C ARG A 118 0.25 -13.56 -2.08
N ILE A 119 1.13 -12.68 -1.64
CA ILE A 119 0.80 -11.28 -1.34
C ILE A 119 1.77 -10.38 -2.07
N ASP A 120 1.24 -9.49 -2.88
CA ASP A 120 2.00 -8.36 -3.40
C ASP A 120 2.38 -7.42 -2.23
N GLU A 121 3.67 -7.15 -2.11
CA GLU A 121 4.23 -6.25 -1.10
C GLU A 121 3.82 -4.78 -1.32
N ASN A 122 3.53 -4.39 -2.58
CA ASN A 122 3.06 -3.07 -2.93
C ASN A 122 1.69 -3.12 -3.63
N PRO A 123 0.60 -3.21 -2.84
CA PRO A 123 -0.74 -3.29 -3.41
C PRO A 123 -1.16 -2.08 -4.25
N ALA A 124 -0.45 -0.96 -4.18
CA ALA A 124 -0.73 0.20 -5.02
C ALA A 124 -0.31 0.00 -6.49
N ASP A 125 0.71 -0.83 -6.77
CA ASP A 125 1.17 -1.08 -8.14
C ASP A 125 0.05 -1.69 -8.99
N ASN A 126 -0.68 -2.66 -8.45
CA ASN A 126 -1.82 -3.30 -9.13
C ASN A 126 -2.98 -2.34 -9.45
N MET A 127 -3.09 -1.22 -8.73
CA MET A 127 -4.13 -0.22 -8.96
C MET A 127 -3.67 0.89 -9.90
N MET A 128 -2.39 1.26 -9.83
CA MET A 128 -1.83 2.33 -10.65
C MET A 128 -1.41 1.86 -12.05
N ASN A 129 -1.01 0.59 -12.19
CA ASN A 129 -0.66 -0.02 -13.48
C ASN A 129 -1.83 -0.84 -14.04
N SER A 130 -2.92 -0.18 -14.43
CA SER A 130 -3.99 -0.81 -15.24
C SER A 130 -3.55 -1.16 -16.67
N SER A 131 -2.33 -0.79 -17.05
CA SER A 131 -1.77 -0.93 -18.41
C SER A 131 -1.05 -2.27 -18.67
N GLY A 132 -0.94 -3.16 -17.66
CA GLY A 132 -0.20 -4.43 -17.81
C GLY A 132 1.30 -4.27 -18.10
N MET A 133 1.88 -3.11 -17.79
CA MET A 133 3.31 -2.79 -17.93
C MET A 133 4.06 -2.81 -16.58
N GLY A 134 3.55 -3.54 -15.59
CA GLY A 134 4.36 -3.90 -14.42
C GLY A 134 5.29 -5.05 -14.79
N LYS A 135 6.54 -5.03 -14.33
CA LYS A 135 7.37 -6.25 -14.36
C LYS A 135 6.63 -7.34 -13.59
N ASP A 136 6.72 -8.59 -14.05
CA ASP A 136 6.30 -9.77 -13.29
C ASP A 136 7.17 -9.82 -12.01
N LYS A 137 6.73 -9.14 -10.96
CA LYS A 137 7.35 -9.21 -9.64
C LYS A 137 6.80 -10.46 -8.96
N GLU A 138 7.69 -11.23 -8.36
CA GLU A 138 7.27 -12.35 -7.53
C GLU A 138 6.51 -11.85 -6.30
N ASP A 139 5.55 -12.65 -5.83
CA ASP A 139 4.78 -12.36 -4.64
C ASP A 139 5.53 -12.80 -3.37
N MET A 140 5.35 -12.04 -2.27
CA MET A 140 5.74 -12.50 -0.94
C MET A 140 4.96 -13.77 -0.58
N TYR A 141 5.66 -14.73 0.04
CA TYR A 141 5.09 -16.01 0.44
C TYR A 141 5.54 -16.45 1.83
N PHE A 142 4.94 -17.54 2.32
CA PHE A 142 5.07 -17.95 3.72
C PHE A 142 5.48 -19.42 3.87
N LYS A 143 6.27 -19.71 4.89
CA LYS A 143 6.44 -21.06 5.46
C LYS A 143 5.86 -21.06 6.87
N PHE A 144 5.31 -22.21 7.27
CA PHE A 144 4.70 -22.34 8.59
C PHE A 144 5.03 -23.67 9.24
N LYS A 145 5.38 -23.62 10.52
CA LYS A 145 5.61 -24.80 11.37
C LYS A 145 4.74 -24.71 12.61
N LYS A 146 3.71 -25.55 12.65
CA LYS A 146 2.82 -25.71 13.80
C LYS A 146 3.55 -26.38 14.98
N GLY A 147 3.31 -25.89 16.19
CA GLY A 147 3.87 -26.50 17.40
C GLY A 147 3.34 -25.88 18.70
N LYS A 148 3.90 -26.28 19.86
CA LYS A 148 3.65 -25.58 21.15
C LYS A 148 4.07 -24.11 21.09
N THR A 149 5.14 -23.88 20.33
CA THR A 149 5.54 -22.59 19.78
C THR A 149 5.41 -22.74 18.27
N SER A 150 4.53 -21.98 17.66
CA SER A 150 4.40 -21.92 16.20
C SER A 150 5.44 -20.97 15.63
N GLU A 151 5.86 -21.25 14.40
CA GLU A 151 6.86 -20.47 13.68
C GLU A 151 6.31 -20.13 12.29
N LEU A 152 6.24 -18.82 12.01
CA LEU A 152 5.88 -18.26 10.72
C LEU A 152 7.14 -17.65 10.11
N THR A 153 7.48 -18.04 8.90
CA THR A 153 8.55 -17.42 8.11
C THR A 153 7.92 -16.73 6.91
N ILE A 154 8.19 -15.44 6.77
CA ILE A 154 7.76 -14.59 5.68
C ILE A 154 8.97 -14.41 4.77
N ILE A 155 8.82 -14.67 3.48
CA ILE A 155 9.93 -14.63 2.52
C ILE A 155 9.61 -13.57 1.49
N PHE A 156 10.52 -12.59 1.39
CA PHE A 156 10.43 -11.52 0.42
C PHE A 156 11.18 -11.93 -0.84
N PRO A 157 10.56 -11.79 -2.01
CA PRO A 157 11.23 -12.09 -3.26
C PRO A 157 12.43 -11.16 -3.41
N GLN A 158 13.58 -11.76 -3.67
CA GLN A 158 14.78 -11.00 -4.00
C GLN A 158 14.71 -10.71 -5.50
N GLU A 159 15.06 -9.49 -5.90
CA GLU A 159 15.39 -9.28 -7.29
C GLU A 159 16.69 -10.04 -7.55
N ASP A 160 16.64 -11.08 -8.38
CA ASP A 160 17.85 -11.80 -8.80
C ASP A 160 18.80 -10.79 -9.44
N THR A 161 19.88 -10.45 -8.75
CA THR A 161 20.95 -9.61 -9.29
C THR A 161 21.86 -10.35 -10.28
N GLU A 162 21.58 -11.62 -10.55
CA GLU A 162 22.35 -12.51 -11.42
C GLU A 162 21.43 -13.15 -12.48
N ASP A 163 21.18 -12.45 -13.58
CA ASP A 163 21.51 -12.93 -14.93
C ASP A 163 20.86 -12.07 -16.01
N ASN A 164 21.70 -11.64 -16.96
CA ASN A 164 21.37 -11.01 -18.24
C ASN A 164 20.97 -9.52 -18.21
N TYR A 165 21.90 -8.68 -17.76
CA TYR A 165 22.18 -7.47 -18.53
C TYR A 165 22.67 -7.92 -19.91
N GLU A 166 21.76 -8.17 -20.86
CA GLU A 166 22.14 -7.79 -22.22
C GLU A 166 22.56 -6.34 -22.10
N GLU A 167 23.83 -6.08 -22.40
CA GLU A 167 24.41 -4.77 -22.49
C GLU A 167 23.60 -4.02 -23.54
N ILE A 168 22.48 -3.43 -23.13
CA ILE A 168 21.93 -2.28 -23.80
C ILE A 168 23.08 -1.30 -23.70
N GLU A 169 23.81 -1.13 -24.81
CA GLU A 169 24.82 -0.10 -24.94
C GLU A 169 24.24 1.14 -24.25
N TYR A 170 24.86 1.50 -23.13
CA TYR A 170 24.69 2.82 -22.56
C TYR A 170 25.25 3.76 -23.63
N LYS A 171 24.39 4.16 -24.58
CA LYS A 171 24.54 5.47 -25.19
C LYS A 171 24.64 6.40 -24.01
N GLU A 172 25.81 7.02 -23.90
CA GLU A 172 26.14 7.99 -22.88
C GLU A 172 24.88 8.73 -22.48
N LYS A 173 24.62 8.76 -21.17
CA LYS A 173 23.61 9.65 -20.58
C LYS A 173 23.63 10.93 -21.42
N PRO A 174 22.53 11.37 -22.04
CA PRO A 174 22.45 12.81 -22.22
C PRO A 174 22.69 13.34 -20.81
N GLU A 175 23.64 14.25 -20.65
CA GLU A 175 23.75 15.13 -19.49
C GLU A 175 22.41 15.86 -19.38
N ASN A 176 21.39 15.16 -18.91
CA ASN A 176 20.10 15.71 -18.65
C ASN A 176 20.15 16.01 -17.16
N ASN A 177 20.68 17.19 -16.89
CA ASN A 177 20.17 18.05 -15.82
C ASN A 177 18.68 18.35 -16.05
N SER A 178 17.84 17.32 -16.24
CA SER A 178 16.40 17.42 -16.05
C SER A 178 16.20 17.55 -14.55
N THR A 179 16.44 18.76 -14.07
CA THR A 179 15.79 19.28 -12.88
C THR A 179 14.30 18.98 -13.07
N VAL A 180 13.76 18.09 -12.24
CA VAL A 180 12.32 17.86 -12.17
C VAL A 180 11.68 19.25 -12.05
N SER A 181 10.87 19.65 -13.02
CA SER A 181 10.38 21.02 -13.04
C SER A 181 9.48 21.26 -11.82
N ASP A 182 9.38 22.50 -11.33
CA ASP A 182 8.46 22.82 -10.23
C ASP A 182 7.02 22.40 -10.54
N GLN A 183 6.64 22.36 -11.82
CA GLN A 183 5.34 21.89 -12.28
C GLN A 183 5.20 20.38 -12.13
N ASP A 184 6.22 19.61 -12.51
CA ASP A 184 6.22 18.14 -12.36
C ASP A 184 6.22 17.74 -10.87
N ILE A 185 6.99 18.46 -10.04
CA ILE A 185 6.97 18.27 -8.58
C ILE A 185 5.57 18.52 -8.02
N LYS A 186 4.90 19.60 -8.46
CA LYS A 186 3.54 19.91 -8.01
C LYS A 186 2.54 18.83 -8.43
N MET A 187 2.66 18.31 -9.65
CA MET A 187 1.83 17.22 -10.14
C MET A 187 2.07 15.92 -9.35
N MET A 188 3.33 15.53 -9.13
CA MET A 188 3.68 14.36 -8.31
C MET A 188 3.17 14.51 -6.87
N LYS A 189 3.37 15.68 -6.26
CA LYS A 189 2.86 15.94 -4.92
C LYS A 189 1.34 15.83 -4.88
N ALA A 190 0.62 16.39 -5.85
CA ALA A 190 -0.84 16.27 -5.90
C ALA A 190 -1.32 14.81 -5.99
N MET A 191 -0.59 13.96 -6.72
CA MET A 191 -0.93 12.54 -6.88
C MET A 191 -0.67 11.72 -5.60
N TYR A 192 0.47 11.94 -4.93
CA TYR A 192 0.88 11.16 -3.76
C TYR A 192 0.45 11.76 -2.42
N THR A 193 -0.10 12.98 -2.41
CA THR A 193 -0.56 13.63 -1.17
C THR A 193 -1.56 12.74 -0.43
N GLY A 194 -1.22 12.46 0.82
CA GLY A 194 -1.83 11.56 1.78
C GLY A 194 -2.20 10.19 1.26
N MET A 195 -1.40 9.72 0.31
CA MET A 195 -1.24 8.30 0.05
C MET A 195 -0.64 7.62 1.28
N LYS A 196 -1.26 6.54 1.73
CA LYS A 196 -0.71 5.67 2.76
C LYS A 196 -0.85 4.22 2.37
N ILE A 197 0.24 3.47 2.46
CA ILE A 197 0.27 2.04 2.15
C ILE A 197 0.82 1.32 3.37
N SER A 198 0.18 0.24 3.81
CA SER A 198 0.73 -0.59 4.88
C SER A 198 0.37 -2.06 4.72
N VAL A 199 1.33 -2.92 5.04
CA VAL A 199 1.18 -4.38 5.11
C VAL A 199 1.69 -4.85 6.47
N LYS A 200 0.83 -5.53 7.22
CA LYS A 200 1.11 -6.00 8.58
C LYS A 200 0.75 -7.48 8.74
N VAL A 201 1.46 -8.15 9.62
CA VAL A 201 1.14 -9.49 10.10
C VAL A 201 0.81 -9.42 11.58
N ILE A 202 -0.31 -10.00 11.96
CA ILE A 202 -0.73 -10.15 13.36
C ILE A 202 -0.81 -11.64 13.65
N VAL A 203 -0.12 -12.09 14.70
CA VAL A 203 -0.18 -13.49 15.12
C VAL A 203 -1.13 -13.66 16.30
N ASP A 204 -1.89 -14.76 16.31
CA ASP A 204 -2.73 -15.17 17.44
C ASP A 204 -1.85 -15.68 18.59
N GLY A 205 -1.55 -14.78 19.51
CA GLY A 205 -0.76 -15.05 20.71
C GLY A 205 0.38 -14.08 20.90
N LYS A 206 1.32 -14.45 21.76
CA LYS A 206 2.47 -13.62 22.10
C LYS A 206 3.67 -14.02 21.26
N ILE A 207 4.27 -13.05 20.56
CA ILE A 207 5.57 -13.22 19.91
C ILE A 207 6.63 -13.43 20.99
N ILE A 208 7.23 -14.63 21.03
CA ILE A 208 8.35 -14.96 21.93
C ILE A 208 9.71 -14.63 21.33
N ASN A 209 9.85 -14.70 20.01
CA ASN A 209 11.07 -14.33 19.31
C ASN A 209 10.75 -13.87 17.89
N THR A 210 11.45 -12.85 17.40
CA THR A 210 11.39 -12.44 15.99
C THR A 210 12.67 -11.73 15.60
N ASN A 211 13.06 -11.83 14.33
CA ASN A 211 14.08 -10.97 13.71
C ASN A 211 13.48 -9.72 13.06
N ALA A 212 12.15 -9.54 13.09
CA ALA A 212 11.48 -8.41 12.48
C ALA A 212 11.93 -7.07 13.10
N THR A 213 12.17 -6.07 12.26
CA THR A 213 12.67 -4.75 12.68
C THR A 213 11.57 -3.84 13.25
N HIS A 214 10.31 -4.09 12.89
CA HIS A 214 9.16 -3.25 13.26
C HIS A 214 8.06 -4.05 13.95
N LYS A 215 8.29 -4.40 15.21
CA LYS A 215 7.33 -5.11 16.07
C LYS A 215 6.68 -4.18 17.10
N ASP A 216 5.37 -4.31 17.26
CA ASP A 216 4.62 -3.78 18.40
C ASP A 216 3.64 -4.84 18.93
N GLY A 217 3.85 -5.30 20.17
CA GLY A 217 3.04 -6.38 20.74
C GLY A 217 3.11 -7.69 19.92
N ASN A 218 1.97 -8.10 19.36
CA ASN A 218 1.82 -9.24 18.46
C ASN A 218 1.71 -8.83 16.97
N VAL A 219 1.94 -7.57 16.66
CA VAL A 219 1.91 -6.99 15.32
C VAL A 219 3.33 -6.84 14.81
N VAL A 220 3.57 -7.28 13.58
CA VAL A 220 4.78 -7.03 12.81
C VAL A 220 4.39 -6.22 11.58
N THR A 221 5.00 -5.03 11.43
CA THR A 221 4.82 -4.20 10.24
C THR A 221 5.88 -4.61 9.21
N LEU A 222 5.45 -5.13 8.06
CA LEU A 222 6.36 -5.54 7.00
C LEU A 222 6.78 -4.35 6.16
N THR A 223 5.80 -3.55 5.73
CA THR A 223 6.01 -2.32 4.95
C THR A 223 4.97 -1.29 5.38
N GLU A 224 5.39 -0.03 5.54
CA GLU A 224 4.53 1.13 5.77
C GLU A 224 5.15 2.34 5.07
N MET A 225 4.37 2.97 4.19
CA MET A 225 4.73 4.20 3.49
C MET A 225 3.67 5.25 3.72
N ASP A 226 4.08 6.38 4.28
CA ASP A 226 3.28 7.57 4.50
C ASP A 226 3.82 8.69 3.61
N PHE A 227 3.17 8.89 2.47
CA PHE A 227 3.65 9.83 1.46
C PHE A 227 3.48 11.27 1.91
N ASP A 228 2.57 11.60 2.82
CA ASP A 228 2.53 12.96 3.37
C ASP A 228 3.80 13.25 4.15
N VAL A 229 4.25 12.33 4.98
CA VAL A 229 5.49 12.51 5.74
C VAL A 229 6.71 12.56 4.80
N ILE A 230 6.74 11.69 3.78
CA ILE A 230 7.83 11.67 2.79
C ILE A 230 7.87 12.96 1.96
N MET A 231 6.75 13.41 1.41
CA MET A 231 6.66 14.57 0.51
C MET A 231 6.93 15.90 1.24
N ASN A 232 6.68 15.95 2.55
CA ASN A 232 7.02 17.08 3.41
C ASN A 232 8.49 17.05 3.89
N ASN A 233 9.26 16.02 3.55
CA ASN A 233 10.69 15.91 3.81
C ASN A 233 11.47 16.02 2.50
N GLU A 234 12.12 17.16 2.28
CA GLU A 234 12.86 17.45 1.04
C GLU A 234 13.88 16.36 0.67
N LYS A 235 14.61 15.82 1.64
CA LYS A 235 15.61 14.77 1.41
C LYS A 235 14.98 13.42 1.07
N ALA A 236 13.86 13.09 1.74
CA ALA A 236 13.12 11.86 1.45
C ALA A 236 12.45 11.93 0.08
N PHE A 237 11.86 13.08 -0.25
CA PHE A 237 11.29 13.34 -1.57
C PHE A 237 12.35 13.22 -2.68
N GLN A 238 13.53 13.84 -2.52
CA GLN A 238 14.62 13.72 -3.49
C GLN A 238 15.07 12.27 -3.67
N ALA A 239 15.17 11.50 -2.59
CA ALA A 239 15.53 10.08 -2.65
C ALA A 239 14.47 9.25 -3.41
N LEU A 240 13.18 9.50 -3.18
CA LEU A 240 12.08 8.84 -3.88
C LEU A 240 12.03 9.24 -5.37
N SER A 241 12.23 10.53 -5.68
CA SER A 241 12.15 11.09 -7.04
C SER A 241 13.20 10.53 -8.00
N GLY A 242 14.32 10.02 -7.47
CA GLY A 242 15.37 9.39 -8.26
C GLY A 242 15.09 7.94 -8.64
N SER A 243 14.03 7.33 -8.10
CA SER A 243 13.68 5.92 -8.32
C SER A 243 12.46 5.77 -9.22
N LYS A 244 12.45 4.73 -10.05
CA LYS A 244 11.29 4.38 -10.88
C LYS A 244 10.30 3.46 -10.16
N ASP A 245 10.70 2.88 -9.04
CA ASP A 245 9.98 1.80 -8.37
C ASP A 245 10.10 1.91 -6.84
N ALA A 246 8.94 1.93 -6.17
CA ALA A 246 8.84 2.04 -4.71
C ALA A 246 9.10 0.70 -3.98
N THR A 247 9.44 -0.38 -4.69
CA THR A 247 9.81 -1.66 -4.06
C THR A 247 11.25 -2.11 -4.32
N ASP A 248 11.99 -1.37 -5.15
CA ASP A 248 13.40 -1.66 -5.43
C ASP A 248 14.20 -1.74 -4.12
N GLY A 249 15.05 -2.77 -4.00
CA GLY A 249 15.85 -3.03 -2.80
C GLY A 249 16.81 -1.89 -2.45
N GLU A 250 17.34 -1.19 -3.45
CA GLU A 250 18.20 -0.02 -3.24
C GLU A 250 17.39 1.18 -2.74
N MET A 251 16.24 1.44 -3.36
CA MET A 251 15.29 2.47 -2.94
C MET A 251 14.85 2.24 -1.48
N LYS A 252 14.41 1.02 -1.16
CA LYS A 252 14.01 0.56 0.17
C LYS A 252 15.08 0.86 1.22
N LYS A 253 16.33 0.45 0.96
CA LYS A 253 17.48 0.73 1.85
C LYS A 253 17.73 2.23 2.02
N SER A 254 17.59 3.01 0.94
CA SER A 254 17.79 4.45 0.97
C SER A 254 16.72 5.19 1.78
N MET A 255 15.48 4.68 1.77
CA MET A 255 14.31 5.33 2.35
C MET A 255 14.13 5.05 3.85
N GLN A 256 14.63 3.93 4.38
CA GLN A 256 14.53 3.56 5.81
C GLN A 256 15.04 4.61 6.79
N LYS A 257 15.98 5.46 6.36
CA LYS A 257 16.53 6.53 7.20
C LYS A 257 15.56 7.70 7.38
N PHE A 258 14.47 7.75 6.61
CA PHE A 258 13.52 8.86 6.62
C PHE A 258 12.23 8.49 7.38
N PRO A 259 11.65 9.45 8.11
CA PRO A 259 10.32 9.28 8.68
C PRO A 259 9.29 9.07 7.56
N GLY A 260 8.22 8.34 7.86
CA GLY A 260 7.19 8.00 6.88
C GLY A 260 7.50 6.75 6.06
N PHE A 261 8.63 6.09 6.29
CA PHE A 261 8.96 4.81 5.68
C PHE A 261 9.37 3.80 6.75
N LYS A 262 8.75 2.63 6.73
CA LYS A 262 9.17 1.43 7.46
C LYS A 262 9.14 0.27 6.48
N ALA A 263 10.19 -0.53 6.49
CA ALA A 263 10.20 -1.79 5.78
C ALA A 263 11.16 -2.73 6.47
N ASP A 264 10.81 -4.01 6.53
CA ASP A 264 11.76 -5.05 6.92
C ASP A 264 12.71 -5.35 5.76
N MET A 265 14.02 -5.47 6.05
CA MET A 265 15.07 -5.69 5.02
C MET A 265 15.69 -7.07 5.11
N ASN A 266 15.20 -7.90 6.04
CA ASN A 266 15.64 -9.28 6.07
C ASN A 266 15.07 -10.00 4.84
N GLU A 267 15.88 -10.87 4.21
CA GLU A 267 15.40 -11.76 3.15
C GLU A 267 14.22 -12.62 3.62
N GLU A 268 14.26 -13.01 4.90
CA GLU A 268 13.17 -13.65 5.60
C GLU A 268 12.91 -13.05 6.98
N VAL A 269 11.63 -12.89 7.32
CA VAL A 269 11.18 -12.52 8.66
C VAL A 269 10.61 -13.76 9.35
N ILE A 270 11.22 -14.14 10.47
CA ILE A 270 10.84 -15.30 11.28
C ILE A 270 10.14 -14.82 12.55
N ILE A 271 8.90 -15.25 12.76
CA ILE A 271 8.07 -14.93 13.92
C ILE A 271 7.76 -16.23 14.67
N LYS A 272 8.25 -16.34 15.91
CA LYS A 272 7.89 -17.44 16.82
C LYS A 272 6.87 -16.95 17.84
N PHE A 273 5.73 -17.63 17.93
CA PHE A 273 4.60 -17.20 18.78
C PHE A 273 3.88 -18.37 19.48
N LYS A 274 3.17 -18.06 20.56
CA LYS A 274 2.42 -19.03 21.38
C LYS A 274 1.21 -18.42 22.08
#